data_AF-A0A955VHT0-F1
#
_entry.id   AF-A0A955VHT0-F1
#
_cell.length_a   1.000
_cell.length_b   1.000
_cell.length_c   1.000
_cell.angle_alpha   90.00
_cell.angle_beta   90.00
_cell.angle_gamma   90.00
#
_symmetry.space_group_name_H-M   'P 1'
#
loop_
_entity.id
_entity.type
_entity.pdbx_description
1 polymer ?
#
loop_
_entity_poly.entity_id
_entity_poly.type
_entity_poly.pdbx_seq_one_letter_code
_entity_poly.pdbx_strand_id
1 'polypeptide(L)'
;MTPFERSRVVREKTQCQQIGEDLLVGEPTDKLDVAMWSDGVFVVVYHKASSTDLARSGIFFELRNNDGALIAGPTRVSEPRAAVRDLAVVTWGSDSFAVVWDDQYSVFARRFTR
;
A
#
# COMPACT_ATOMS: atom_id res chain seq x y z
N MET A 1 4.66 50.35 6.90
CA MET A 1 4.19 50.01 5.54
C MET A 1 5.41 49.52 4.78
N THR A 2 5.53 48.20 4.65
CA THR A 2 6.65 47.49 3.99
C THR A 2 6.05 46.51 2.98
N PRO A 3 6.71 46.27 1.82
CA PRO A 3 6.03 45.83 0.61
C PRO A 3 5.86 44.30 0.52
N PHE A 4 4.85 43.91 -0.25
CA PHE A 4 4.61 42.57 -0.76
C PHE A 4 5.76 42.12 -1.67
N GLU A 5 6.30 40.91 -1.47
CA GLU A 5 7.14 40.27 -2.47
C GLU A 5 6.75 38.79 -2.70
N ARG A 6 6.00 38.61 -3.79
CA ARG A 6 5.95 37.51 -4.76
C ARG A 6 5.96 36.06 -4.25
N SER A 7 4.77 35.46 -4.26
CA SER A 7 4.55 34.02 -4.29
C SER A 7 5.35 33.35 -5.42
N ARG A 8 6.34 32.54 -5.05
CA ARG A 8 7.03 31.65 -5.99
C ARG A 8 6.15 30.41 -6.19
N VAL A 9 5.51 30.32 -7.34
CA VAL A 9 4.96 29.05 -7.84
C VAL A 9 6.14 28.11 -8.07
N VAL A 10 6.37 27.17 -7.15
CA VAL A 10 7.28 26.05 -7.38
C VAL A 10 6.42 24.92 -7.92
N ARG A 11 6.46 24.75 -9.25
CA ARG A 11 5.95 23.54 -9.90
C ARG A 11 6.91 22.39 -9.60
N GLU A 12 6.31 21.27 -9.21
CA GLU A 12 6.70 19.92 -9.61
C GLU A 12 8.06 19.40 -9.13
N LYS A 13 8.02 18.60 -8.07
CA LYS A 13 8.75 17.33 -7.98
C LYS A 13 8.04 16.43 -6.97
N THR A 14 7.56 15.30 -7.47
CA THR A 14 7.08 14.14 -6.73
C THR A 14 8.10 13.72 -5.69
N GLN A 15 7.93 14.20 -4.46
CA GLN A 15 8.53 13.61 -3.27
C GLN A 15 7.61 14.02 -2.11
N CYS A 16 6.71 13.11 -1.72
CA CYS A 16 6.02 13.21 -0.45
C CYS A 16 7.09 13.19 0.65
N GLN A 17 7.53 14.36 1.09
CA GLN A 17 8.38 14.51 2.25
C GLN A 17 7.50 14.86 3.45
N GLN A 18 7.07 13.80 4.12
CA GLN A 18 6.91 13.64 5.56
C GLN A 18 5.87 14.52 6.28
N ILE A 19 4.78 13.88 6.72
CA ILE A 19 3.99 14.25 7.90
C ILE A 19 4.23 13.17 8.97
N GLY A 20 4.21 13.58 10.25
CA GLY A 20 4.90 12.94 11.37
C GLY A 20 4.71 11.43 11.53
N GLU A 21 5.78 10.76 11.99
CA GLU A 21 5.82 9.43 12.63
C GLU A 21 4.90 8.29 12.13
N ASP A 22 4.44 8.38 10.88
CA ASP A 22 3.59 7.39 10.21
C ASP A 22 4.41 6.19 9.72
N LEU A 23 4.32 5.11 10.50
CA LEU A 23 4.41 3.70 10.13
C LEU A 23 5.28 3.36 8.89
N LEU A 24 6.60 3.39 9.06
CA LEU A 24 7.51 2.72 8.13
C LEU A 24 7.61 1.23 8.48
N VAL A 25 6.78 0.40 7.84
CA VAL A 25 6.99 -1.05 7.82
C VAL A 25 7.81 -1.41 6.59
N GLY A 26 9.12 -1.59 6.79
CA GLY A 26 10.03 -2.21 5.82
C GLY A 26 10.44 -1.34 4.63
N GLU A 27 11.50 -1.77 3.94
CA GLU A 27 12.07 -1.21 2.69
C GLU A 27 11.07 -0.44 1.81
N PRO A 28 11.46 0.67 1.16
CA PRO A 28 10.55 1.55 0.42
C PRO A 28 9.69 0.72 -0.53
N THR A 29 8.44 0.56 -0.13
CA THR A 29 7.41 -0.05 -0.95
C THR A 29 6.73 1.11 -1.65
N ASP A 30 7.14 1.38 -2.89
CA ASP A 30 6.59 2.50 -3.67
C ASP A 30 5.08 2.36 -3.95
N LYS A 31 4.46 1.23 -3.56
CA LYS A 31 3.05 0.88 -3.80
C LYS A 31 2.46 0.24 -2.56
N LEU A 32 1.66 1.00 -1.84
CA LEU A 32 0.93 0.60 -0.65
C LEU A 32 -0.49 1.12 -0.75
N ASP A 33 -1.46 0.33 -0.27
CA ASP A 33 -2.82 0.79 -0.02
C ASP A 33 -3.37 0.16 1.26
N VAL A 34 -4.34 0.82 1.86
CA VAL A 34 -4.95 0.42 3.15
C VAL A 34 -6.46 0.56 3.06
N ALA A 35 -7.17 -0.47 3.53
CA ALA A 35 -8.62 -0.40 3.71
C ALA A 35 -9.00 -0.95 5.09
N MET A 36 -10.08 -0.42 5.64
CA MET A 36 -10.49 -0.68 7.02
C MET A 36 -11.95 -1.16 7.07
N TRP A 37 -12.27 -2.06 7.99
CA TRP A 37 -13.65 -2.44 8.32
C TRP A 37 -14.21 -1.49 9.39
N SER A 38 -15.54 -1.47 9.55
CA SER A 38 -16.19 -0.60 10.54
C SER A 38 -15.82 -0.90 12.00
N ASP A 39 -15.22 -2.06 12.27
CA ASP A 39 -14.75 -2.46 13.61
C ASP A 39 -13.30 -2.01 13.90
N GLY A 40 -12.66 -1.30 12.98
CA GLY A 40 -11.32 -0.74 13.16
C GLY A 40 -10.17 -1.69 12.85
N VAL A 41 -10.45 -2.96 12.52
CA VAL A 41 -9.43 -3.82 11.89
C VAL A 41 -9.16 -3.29 10.49
N PHE A 42 -7.90 -3.29 10.06
CA PHE A 42 -7.53 -2.87 8.72
C PHE A 42 -6.59 -3.86 8.04
N VAL A 43 -6.62 -3.85 6.72
CA VAL A 43 -5.71 -4.58 5.85
C VAL A 43 -4.72 -3.61 5.24
N VAL A 44 -3.43 -3.94 5.33
CA VAL A 44 -2.33 -3.23 4.68
C VAL A 44 -1.89 -4.07 3.51
N VAL A 45 -1.92 -3.54 2.30
CA VAL A 45 -1.48 -4.24 1.08
C VAL A 45 -0.30 -3.53 0.47
N TYR A 46 0.79 -4.25 0.25
CA TYR A 46 2.06 -3.66 -0.16
C TYR A 46 2.81 -4.52 -1.20
N HIS A 47 3.51 -3.85 -2.12
CA HIS A 47 4.44 -4.51 -3.03
C HIS A 47 5.83 -4.66 -2.42
N LYS A 48 6.22 -5.89 -2.10
CA LYS A 48 7.59 -6.19 -1.70
C LYS A 48 8.42 -6.51 -2.94
N ALA A 49 9.36 -5.63 -3.29
CA ALA A 49 10.36 -5.87 -4.32
C ALA A 49 11.63 -6.50 -3.74
N SER A 50 12.27 -7.40 -4.50
CA SER A 50 13.59 -7.94 -4.20
C SER A 50 14.40 -8.08 -5.48
N SER A 51 15.54 -7.40 -5.54
CA SER A 51 16.44 -7.43 -6.69
C SER A 51 17.28 -8.70 -6.78
N THR A 52 17.43 -9.44 -5.68
CA THR A 52 18.29 -10.63 -5.57
C THR A 52 17.50 -11.93 -5.48
N ASP A 53 16.25 -11.89 -5.00
CA ASP A 53 15.35 -13.03 -4.91
C ASP A 53 13.97 -12.66 -5.46
N LEU A 54 13.86 -12.70 -6.79
CA LEU A 54 12.62 -12.37 -7.49
C LEU A 54 11.45 -13.29 -7.08
N ALA A 55 11.73 -14.50 -6.57
CA ALA A 55 10.68 -15.38 -6.06
C ALA A 55 10.05 -14.84 -4.76
N ARG A 56 10.82 -14.06 -3.98
CA ARG A 56 10.32 -13.33 -2.81
C ARG A 56 9.63 -12.01 -3.15
N SER A 57 9.72 -11.54 -4.39
CA SER A 57 9.00 -10.35 -4.84
C SER A 57 7.53 -10.65 -5.08
N GLY A 58 6.64 -9.72 -4.74
CA GLY A 58 5.21 -9.81 -5.00
C GLY A 58 4.37 -8.89 -4.12
N ILE A 59 3.05 -9.05 -4.21
CA ILE A 59 2.10 -8.31 -3.39
C ILE A 59 1.81 -9.13 -2.14
N PHE A 60 1.80 -8.46 -0.99
CA PHE A 60 1.49 -9.06 0.30
C PHE A 60 0.42 -8.25 1.00
N PHE A 61 -0.30 -8.90 1.91
CA PHE A 61 -1.16 -8.23 2.86
C PHE A 61 -0.87 -8.64 4.31
N GLU A 62 -1.17 -7.73 5.23
CA GLU A 62 -1.22 -7.97 6.67
C GLU A 62 -2.55 -7.44 7.23
N LEU A 63 -3.08 -8.14 8.23
CA LEU A 63 -4.21 -7.67 9.01
C LEU A 63 -3.69 -7.05 10.29
N ARG A 64 -4.19 -5.87 10.64
CA ARG A 64 -3.78 -5.14 11.84
C ARG A 64 -5.00 -4.69 12.65
N ASN A 65 -4.84 -4.64 13.96
CA ASN A 65 -5.84 -4.07 14.85
C ASN A 65 -5.82 -2.53 14.73
N ASN A 66 -6.82 -1.87 15.31
CA ASN A 66 -6.94 -0.41 15.34
C ASN A 66 -5.70 0.31 15.94
N ASP A 67 -4.97 -0.34 16.83
CA ASP A 67 -3.75 0.18 17.46
C ASP A 67 -2.48 -0.12 16.63
N GLY A 68 -2.62 -0.70 15.43
CA GLY A 68 -1.53 -0.99 14.49
C GLY A 68 -0.72 -2.27 14.80
N ALA A 69 -1.13 -3.06 15.78
CA ALA A 69 -0.58 -4.38 16.08
C ALA A 69 -0.99 -5.42 15.03
N LEU A 70 -0.05 -6.31 14.70
CA LEU A 70 -0.26 -7.38 13.71
C LEU A 70 -1.22 -8.43 14.27
N ILE A 71 -2.30 -8.70 13.52
CA ILE A 71 -3.23 -9.81 13.76
C ILE A 71 -2.78 -11.03 12.97
N ALA A 72 -2.50 -10.84 11.66
CA ALA A 72 -2.13 -11.93 10.75
C ALA A 72 -1.31 -11.42 9.56
N GLY A 73 -0.54 -12.33 8.94
CA GLY A 73 0.32 -12.04 7.80
C GLY A 73 1.81 -11.94 8.15
N PRO A 74 2.69 -11.64 7.17
CA PRO A 74 2.35 -11.29 5.80
C PRO A 74 1.90 -12.50 4.96
N THR A 75 0.82 -12.32 4.20
CA THR A 75 0.28 -13.33 3.27
C THR A 75 0.43 -12.85 1.83
N ARG A 76 0.95 -13.71 0.96
CA ARG A 76 1.16 -13.35 -0.45
C ARG A 76 -0.17 -13.33 -1.22
N VAL A 77 -0.42 -12.23 -1.91
CA VAL A 77 -1.58 -12.03 -2.79
C VAL A 77 -1.32 -12.55 -4.20
N SER A 78 -0.17 -12.21 -4.77
CA SER A 78 0.16 -12.48 -6.17
C SER A 78 0.92 -13.80 -6.35
N GLU A 79 1.10 -14.23 -7.60
CA GLU A 79 2.15 -15.20 -7.92
C GLU A 79 3.56 -14.56 -7.69
N PRO A 80 4.62 -15.37 -7.56
CA PRO A 80 6.00 -14.86 -7.50
C PRO A 80 6.33 -14.00 -8.73
N ARG A 81 7.21 -13.00 -8.54
CA ARG A 81 7.70 -12.12 -9.63
C ARG A 81 6.64 -11.20 -10.25
N ALA A 82 5.59 -10.82 -9.50
CA ALA A 82 4.61 -9.86 -9.98
C ALA A 82 5.27 -8.51 -10.31
N ALA A 83 5.15 -8.05 -11.56
CA ALA A 83 5.68 -6.78 -12.04
C ALA A 83 4.63 -5.67 -11.83
N VAL A 84 4.40 -5.32 -10.57
CA VAL A 84 3.28 -4.47 -10.15
C VAL A 84 3.49 -3.02 -10.60
N ARG A 85 2.50 -2.45 -11.29
CA ARG A 85 2.45 -1.03 -11.65
C ARG A 85 1.57 -0.21 -10.73
N ASP A 86 0.47 -0.76 -10.25
CA ASP A 86 -0.37 -0.17 -9.23
C ASP A 86 -1.10 -1.26 -8.44
N LEU A 87 -1.61 -0.89 -7.26
CA LEU A 87 -2.46 -1.76 -6.45
C LEU A 87 -3.48 -0.96 -5.68
N ALA A 88 -4.62 -1.60 -5.39
CA ALA A 88 -5.67 -1.06 -4.55
C ALA A 88 -6.33 -2.17 -3.73
N VAL A 89 -6.87 -1.80 -2.57
CA VAL A 89 -7.61 -2.70 -1.69
C VAL A 89 -8.95 -2.11 -1.27
N VAL A 90 -9.97 -2.95 -1.21
CA VAL A 90 -11.29 -2.57 -0.68
C VAL A 90 -11.80 -3.63 0.27
N THR A 91 -12.37 -3.19 1.40
CA THR A 91 -13.10 -4.01 2.37
C THR A 91 -14.59 -3.94 2.10
N TRP A 92 -15.32 -5.03 2.35
CA TRP A 92 -16.79 -5.01 2.38
C TRP A 92 -17.34 -6.05 3.35
N GLY A 93 -18.58 -5.80 3.79
CA GLY A 93 -19.21 -6.61 4.81
C GLY A 93 -18.39 -6.60 6.10
N SER A 94 -18.43 -7.70 6.84
CA SER A 94 -17.75 -7.86 8.12
C SER A 94 -16.50 -8.73 8.03
N ASP A 95 -16.10 -9.22 6.87
CA ASP A 95 -15.01 -10.20 6.78
C ASP A 95 -14.25 -10.23 5.45
N SER A 96 -14.71 -9.53 4.42
CA SER A 96 -14.22 -9.75 3.07
C SER A 96 -13.42 -8.54 2.57
N PHE A 97 -12.43 -8.82 1.74
CA PHE A 97 -11.68 -7.80 1.02
C PHE A 97 -11.19 -8.33 -0.34
N ALA A 98 -10.86 -7.40 -1.24
CA ALA A 98 -10.30 -7.71 -2.54
C ALA A 98 -9.10 -6.81 -2.76
N VAL A 99 -8.07 -7.42 -3.34
CA VAL A 99 -6.90 -6.72 -3.82
C VAL A 99 -6.96 -6.73 -5.33
N VAL A 100 -6.85 -5.56 -5.93
CA VAL A 100 -6.72 -5.37 -7.38
C VAL A 100 -5.31 -4.84 -7.64
N TRP A 101 -4.67 -5.35 -8.68
CA TRP A 101 -3.37 -4.88 -9.10
C TRP A 101 -3.22 -5.02 -10.61
N ASP A 102 -2.36 -4.21 -11.19
CA ASP A 102 -2.04 -4.29 -12.61
C ASP A 102 -0.54 -4.48 -12.84
N ASP A 103 -0.25 -5.02 -14.02
CA ASP A 103 1.07 -4.96 -14.63
C ASP A 103 0.97 -4.20 -15.96
N GLN A 104 1.99 -4.32 -16.82
CA GLN A 104 2.00 -3.64 -18.12
C GLN A 104 0.88 -4.10 -19.08
N TYR A 105 0.31 -5.28 -18.90
CA TYR A 105 -0.54 -5.95 -19.87
C TYR A 105 -1.91 -6.36 -19.33
N SER A 106 -2.06 -6.50 -18.02
CA SER A 106 -3.23 -7.12 -17.40
C SER A 106 -3.59 -6.49 -16.07
N VAL A 107 -4.89 -6.51 -15.77
CA VAL A 107 -5.43 -6.23 -14.43
C VAL A 107 -5.84 -7.55 -13.81
N PHE A 108 -5.45 -7.75 -12.56
CA PHE A 108 -5.75 -8.92 -11.76
C PHE A 108 -6.54 -8.51 -10.53
N ALA A 109 -7.33 -9.44 -10.00
CA ALA A 109 -7.99 -9.27 -8.72
C ALA A 109 -8.00 -10.60 -7.97
N ARG A 110 -7.85 -10.54 -6.66
CA ARG A 110 -8.03 -11.70 -5.77
C ARG A 110 -8.83 -11.29 -4.54
N ARG A 111 -9.89 -12.06 -4.28
CA ARG A 111 -10.73 -11.93 -3.09
C ARG A 111 -10.17 -12.78 -1.95
N PHE A 112 -10.31 -12.28 -0.73
CA PHE A 112 -9.97 -12.95 0.51
C PHE A 112 -11.07 -12.75 1.56
N THR A 113 -10.97 -13.53 2.63
CA THR A 113 -11.66 -13.33 3.90
C THR A 113 -10.63 -13.17 5.00
N ARG A 114 -10.88 -12.26 5.95
CA ARG A 114 -10.00 -11.96 7.08
C ARG A 114 -10.02 -13.05 8.15
#